data_AF-A0AAF0T1A9-F1
#
_entry.id   AF-A0AAF0T1A9-F1
#
_cell.length_a   1.000
_cell.length_b   1.000
_cell.length_c   1.000
_cell.angle_alpha   90.00
_cell.angle_beta   90.00
_cell.angle_gamma   90.00
#
_symmetry.space_group_name_H-M   'P 1'
#
loop_
_entity.id
_entity.type
_entity.pdbx_description
1 polymer ?
#
loop_
_entity_poly.entity_id
_entity_poly.type
_entity_poly.pdbx_seq_one_letter_code
_entity_poly.pdbx_strand_id
1 'polypeptide(L)'
;MTGIDPETPWLPADADQNFNPLEHAGVDPSPDISMIVTPRGGDREVGRGCYLVDCGLNQGGGDNYPDFRGLGPGSVDAVFLTHAHIDHYGGLPVLEARGYLDDDAPIIATRPTIDLTKTLLEDSLKIHRRETNRHGDQQQFTQQDVMAVFDRFEPVNYGGGRVGAVAEKIDRDPLVYQLGNAAHLLGSAWLMLQTEGYRVVFSGNLGGRASHLPDITPPPQADILFLESTYGGTHSHTSFSDADRRAILEDADPAAGGKIPVIVAPSGMLTGGNSPRYLVELAARFHSATVMLTGYQALQTTGRTIQNQVDAEAEEIQFTTDAEPFGTDWPAADNVTWISPDGAAEPTTRVTMPSDWVSMVGGLSGHAAQPGLLDFARTVDPETIALIHGPDYAQEHLGNHLAKTSRASPTSLGVGD
;
A
#
# COMPACT_ATOMS: atom_id res chain seq x y z
N MET A 1 25.38 17.57 -11.77
CA MET A 1 25.80 18.37 -10.59
C MET A 1 24.52 18.63 -9.83
N THR A 2 24.41 18.23 -8.56
CA THR A 2 23.15 18.33 -7.80
C THR A 2 22.74 19.79 -7.65
N GLY A 3 21.69 20.23 -8.34
CA GLY A 3 21.19 21.61 -8.38
C GLY A 3 20.46 22.06 -7.11
N ILE A 4 20.72 21.42 -5.97
CA ILE A 4 20.22 21.83 -4.66
C ILE A 4 21.23 22.81 -4.11
N ASP A 5 20.87 24.10 -4.05
CA ASP A 5 21.64 25.11 -3.32
C ASP A 5 21.43 24.90 -1.81
N PRO A 6 22.46 24.49 -1.04
CA PRO A 6 22.32 24.28 0.39
C PRO A 6 22.19 25.58 1.20
N GLU A 7 22.50 26.74 0.59
CA GLU A 7 22.32 28.05 1.24
C GLU A 7 20.87 28.59 1.09
N THR A 8 20.10 28.04 0.12
CA THR A 8 18.74 28.51 -0.23
C THR A 8 17.74 27.35 -0.31
N PRO A 9 17.31 26.75 0.82
CA PRO A 9 16.34 25.66 0.83
C PRO A 9 14.96 26.09 0.30
N TRP A 10 14.39 25.28 -0.61
CA TRP A 10 13.13 25.56 -1.33
C TRP A 10 11.90 25.74 -0.43
N LEU A 11 11.88 25.05 0.71
CA LEU A 11 11.02 25.39 1.83
C LEU A 11 11.94 25.94 2.93
N PRO A 12 11.99 27.27 3.12
CA PRO A 12 12.68 27.87 4.26
C PRO A 12 12.17 27.27 5.58
N ALA A 13 13.05 27.17 6.59
CA ALA A 13 12.69 26.59 7.90
C ALA A 13 11.64 27.43 8.67
N ASP A 14 11.38 28.64 8.21
CA ASP A 14 10.39 29.61 8.67
C ASP A 14 9.20 29.79 7.71
N ALA A 15 9.08 28.95 6.68
CA ALA A 15 7.93 28.96 5.77
C ALA A 15 6.61 28.68 6.51
N ASP A 16 5.64 29.59 6.37
CA ASP A 16 4.34 29.48 7.00
C ASP A 16 3.24 29.03 6.02
N GLN A 17 2.01 28.94 6.52
CA GLN A 17 0.82 28.57 5.75
C GLN A 17 0.47 29.54 4.59
N ASN A 18 1.11 30.71 4.51
CA ASN A 18 0.94 31.69 3.44
C ASN A 18 2.08 31.64 2.40
N PHE A 19 3.08 30.76 2.60
CA PHE A 19 4.21 30.62 1.69
C PHE A 19 3.75 30.21 0.29
N ASN A 20 4.04 31.06 -0.71
CA ASN A 20 3.76 30.80 -2.11
C ASN A 20 5.00 30.18 -2.79
N PRO A 21 5.06 28.84 -2.98
CA PRO A 21 6.22 28.20 -3.60
C PRO A 21 6.40 28.59 -5.07
N LEU A 22 5.35 29.06 -5.77
CA LEU A 22 5.46 29.51 -7.16
C LEU A 22 6.07 30.91 -7.25
N GLU A 23 5.72 31.82 -6.34
CA GLU A 23 6.39 33.13 -6.26
C GLU A 23 7.87 32.98 -5.84
N HIS A 24 8.16 32.10 -4.86
CA HIS A 24 9.52 31.73 -4.51
C HIS A 24 10.29 31.09 -5.69
N ALA A 25 9.59 30.34 -6.56
CA ALA A 25 10.12 29.77 -7.79
C ALA A 25 10.36 30.77 -8.93
N GLY A 26 9.83 31.99 -8.85
CA GLY A 26 9.77 32.94 -9.96
C GLY A 26 8.80 32.52 -11.08
N VAL A 27 7.65 31.94 -10.74
CA VAL A 27 6.65 31.37 -11.66
C VAL A 27 5.36 32.20 -11.65
N ASP A 28 4.82 32.45 -12.84
CA ASP A 28 3.57 33.21 -13.09
C ASP A 28 2.54 32.29 -13.80
N PRO A 29 1.37 32.00 -13.22
CA PRO A 29 0.46 30.94 -13.71
C PRO A 29 -0.45 31.36 -14.88
N SER A 30 -0.73 30.43 -15.80
CA SER A 30 -1.54 30.64 -17.01
C SER A 30 -2.90 29.88 -17.02
N PRO A 31 -4.02 30.51 -17.43
CA PRO A 31 -5.35 29.90 -17.39
C PRO A 31 -5.64 28.87 -18.50
N ASP A 32 -4.74 28.68 -19.49
CA ASP A 32 -4.95 27.78 -20.64
C ASP A 32 -4.46 26.32 -20.40
N ILE A 33 -4.18 25.95 -19.14
CA ILE A 33 -3.53 24.67 -18.79
C ILE A 33 -4.36 23.91 -17.75
N SER A 34 -4.78 22.70 -18.08
CA SER A 34 -5.52 21.80 -17.19
C SER A 34 -4.66 20.62 -16.73
N MET A 35 -4.52 20.43 -15.41
CA MET A 35 -4.02 19.18 -14.83
C MET A 35 -5.13 18.13 -14.90
N ILE A 36 -4.84 16.97 -15.49
CA ILE A 36 -5.77 15.82 -15.49
C ILE A 36 -5.10 14.69 -14.69
N VAL A 37 -5.72 14.29 -13.59
CA VAL A 37 -5.25 13.15 -12.81
C VAL A 37 -5.95 11.89 -13.30
N THR A 38 -5.18 10.92 -13.80
CA THR A 38 -5.72 9.60 -14.13
C THR A 38 -5.48 8.58 -12.99
N PRO A 39 -6.49 8.16 -12.24
CA PRO A 39 -6.38 6.99 -11.35
C PRO A 39 -6.35 5.65 -12.13
N ARG A 40 -5.19 5.27 -12.68
CA ARG A 40 -4.98 4.00 -13.45
C ARG A 40 -5.30 2.70 -12.69
N GLY A 41 -5.60 2.78 -11.39
CA GLY A 41 -6.55 1.89 -10.73
C GLY A 41 -7.60 2.75 -10.02
N GLY A 42 -8.79 2.90 -10.63
CA GLY A 42 -9.87 3.78 -10.13
C GLY A 42 -10.26 5.03 -10.94
N ASP A 43 -10.14 5.07 -12.29
CA ASP A 43 -10.69 6.06 -13.29
C ASP A 43 -9.66 6.89 -14.16
N ARG A 44 -10.00 8.00 -14.89
CA ARG A 44 -9.41 8.50 -16.20
C ARG A 44 -9.30 10.04 -16.45
N GLU A 45 -8.55 10.61 -17.43
CA GLU A 45 -7.45 10.14 -18.33
C GLU A 45 -6.37 11.22 -18.73
N VAL A 46 -5.85 11.27 -19.99
CA VAL A 46 -4.48 11.75 -20.37
C VAL A 46 -4.28 13.26 -20.66
N GLY A 47 -3.13 13.83 -20.26
CA GLY A 47 -2.62 15.12 -20.76
C GLY A 47 -1.10 15.40 -20.61
N ARG A 48 -0.37 15.42 -21.74
CA ARG A 48 1.00 15.95 -22.05
C ARG A 48 2.23 15.72 -21.15
N GLY A 49 2.09 15.21 -19.93
CA GLY A 49 3.18 14.70 -19.08
C GLY A 49 2.60 13.71 -18.08
N CYS A 50 3.13 12.51 -18.01
CA CYS A 50 2.54 11.40 -17.26
C CYS A 50 3.38 11.07 -16.02
N TYR A 51 2.91 11.60 -14.89
CA TYR A 51 3.42 11.28 -13.56
C TYR A 51 2.52 10.23 -12.95
N LEU A 52 3.08 9.07 -12.64
CA LEU A 52 2.36 8.02 -11.93
C LEU A 52 2.60 8.17 -10.42
N VAL A 53 1.54 8.08 -9.61
CA VAL A 53 1.64 8.03 -8.15
C VAL A 53 1.24 6.63 -7.72
N ASP A 54 2.23 5.89 -7.21
CA ASP A 54 2.18 4.46 -6.91
C ASP A 54 1.86 3.55 -8.12
N CYS A 55 2.30 2.29 -8.06
CA CYS A 55 1.99 1.26 -9.04
C CYS A 55 1.88 -0.10 -8.35
N GLY A 56 0.72 -0.38 -7.74
CA GLY A 56 0.49 -1.53 -6.88
C GLY A 56 0.33 -2.89 -7.55
N LEU A 57 0.37 -3.96 -6.74
CA LEU A 57 -0.18 -5.28 -7.05
C LEU A 57 -1.34 -5.58 -6.09
N ASN A 58 -2.50 -5.98 -6.62
CA ASN A 58 -3.63 -6.41 -5.79
C ASN A 58 -3.35 -7.80 -5.16
N GLN A 59 -3.22 -7.83 -3.82
CA GLN A 59 -2.91 -9.05 -3.06
C GLN A 59 -4.03 -10.10 -3.04
N GLY A 60 -5.29 -9.72 -3.31
CA GLY A 60 -6.45 -10.63 -3.19
C GLY A 60 -6.71 -11.48 -4.42
N GLY A 61 -6.45 -10.96 -5.61
CA GLY A 61 -6.89 -11.57 -6.88
C GLY A 61 -5.84 -12.39 -7.64
N GLY A 62 -4.56 -12.33 -7.23
CA GLY A 62 -3.42 -12.88 -7.98
C GLY A 62 -3.10 -12.09 -9.26
N ASP A 63 -1.84 -11.65 -9.44
CA ASP A 63 -1.32 -10.97 -10.64
C ASP A 63 -2.19 -9.86 -11.26
N ASN A 64 -3.04 -9.24 -10.46
CA ASN A 64 -3.90 -8.14 -10.86
C ASN A 64 -3.15 -6.82 -10.68
N TYR A 65 -2.41 -6.46 -11.73
CA TYR A 65 -1.72 -5.18 -11.90
C TYR A 65 -2.71 -4.05 -12.28
N PRO A 66 -2.30 -2.77 -12.20
CA PRO A 66 -3.14 -1.64 -12.58
C PRO A 66 -3.53 -1.65 -14.07
N ASP A 67 -4.56 -0.89 -14.41
CA ASP A 67 -5.03 -0.77 -15.79
C ASP A 67 -4.12 0.15 -16.61
N PHE A 68 -3.15 -0.47 -17.27
CA PHE A 68 -2.22 0.22 -18.17
C PHE A 68 -2.81 0.57 -19.55
N ARG A 69 -4.12 0.35 -19.80
CA ARG A 69 -4.75 0.76 -21.08
C ARG A 69 -4.58 2.27 -21.28
N GLY A 70 -4.15 2.66 -22.47
CA GLY A 70 -3.88 4.05 -22.84
C GLY A 70 -2.45 4.52 -22.56
N LEU A 71 -1.61 3.73 -21.89
CA LEU A 71 -0.17 3.97 -21.88
C LEU A 71 0.46 3.49 -23.21
N GLY A 72 1.36 4.30 -23.76
CA GLY A 72 2.23 3.95 -24.87
C GLY A 72 3.65 3.60 -24.39
N PRO A 73 4.51 3.04 -25.27
CA PRO A 73 5.92 2.89 -24.95
C PRO A 73 6.57 4.25 -24.64
N GLY A 74 7.37 4.33 -23.57
CA GLY A 74 8.01 5.58 -23.12
C GLY A 74 7.04 6.72 -22.78
N SER A 75 5.84 6.40 -22.30
CA SER A 75 4.80 7.42 -22.04
C SER A 75 4.72 7.89 -20.59
N VAL A 76 5.41 7.23 -19.65
CA VAL A 76 5.48 7.61 -18.24
C VAL A 76 6.81 8.31 -17.98
N ASP A 77 6.77 9.62 -17.70
CA ASP A 77 7.95 10.47 -17.53
C ASP A 77 8.62 10.30 -16.15
N ALA A 78 7.84 9.99 -15.10
CA ALA A 78 8.33 9.69 -13.76
C ALA A 78 7.29 8.95 -12.91
N VAL A 79 7.75 8.26 -11.87
CA VAL A 79 6.88 7.63 -10.86
C VAL A 79 7.23 8.16 -9.47
N PHE A 80 6.24 8.55 -8.68
CA PHE A 80 6.38 8.81 -7.25
C PHE A 80 5.86 7.62 -6.44
N LEU A 81 6.60 7.15 -5.43
CA LEU A 81 6.12 6.15 -4.49
C LEU A 81 5.87 6.74 -3.10
N THR A 82 4.68 6.50 -2.57
CA THR A 82 4.29 6.94 -1.22
C THR A 82 4.97 6.09 -0.15
N HIS A 83 5.02 4.76 -0.31
CA HIS A 83 5.64 3.85 0.66
C HIS A 83 5.92 2.44 0.11
N ALA A 84 6.63 1.63 0.90
CA ALA A 84 7.09 0.28 0.54
C ALA A 84 6.12 -0.85 0.89
N HIS A 85 4.83 -0.70 0.58
CA HIS A 85 3.89 -1.83 0.54
C HIS A 85 3.65 -2.26 -0.92
N ILE A 86 3.49 -3.56 -1.17
CA ILE A 86 3.49 -4.14 -2.53
C ILE A 86 2.29 -3.71 -3.38
N ASP A 87 1.19 -3.35 -2.73
CA ASP A 87 0.01 -2.66 -3.27
C ASP A 87 0.27 -1.19 -3.65
N HIS A 88 1.51 -0.70 -3.51
CA HIS A 88 1.97 0.61 -3.98
C HIS A 88 3.17 0.57 -4.94
N TYR A 89 3.89 -0.56 -5.08
CA TYR A 89 5.04 -0.66 -6.00
C TYR A 89 5.11 -1.96 -6.84
N GLY A 90 4.28 -2.97 -6.57
CA GLY A 90 4.39 -4.32 -7.15
C GLY A 90 4.25 -4.39 -8.67
N GLY A 91 3.64 -3.40 -9.31
CA GLY A 91 3.51 -3.29 -10.76
C GLY A 91 4.67 -2.59 -11.47
N LEU A 92 5.65 -2.01 -10.77
CA LEU A 92 6.79 -1.32 -11.39
C LEU A 92 7.56 -2.20 -12.40
N PRO A 93 7.87 -3.49 -12.11
CA PRO A 93 8.54 -4.33 -13.11
C PRO A 93 7.67 -4.63 -14.34
N VAL A 94 6.35 -4.52 -14.23
CA VAL A 94 5.42 -4.73 -15.35
C VAL A 94 5.35 -3.47 -16.22
N LEU A 95 5.49 -2.26 -15.64
CA LEU A 95 5.69 -1.03 -16.41
C LEU A 95 7.00 -1.10 -17.22
N GLU A 96 8.09 -1.54 -16.59
CA GLU A 96 9.40 -1.71 -17.23
C GLU A 96 9.35 -2.79 -18.33
N ALA A 97 8.87 -4.00 -18.02
CA ALA A 97 8.81 -5.12 -18.96
C ALA A 97 7.92 -4.86 -20.18
N ARG A 98 6.93 -3.95 -20.05
CA ARG A 98 6.06 -3.49 -21.15
C ARG A 98 6.58 -2.24 -21.85
N GLY A 99 7.71 -1.68 -21.38
CA GLY A 99 8.36 -0.50 -21.94
C GLY A 99 7.57 0.79 -21.78
N TYR A 100 6.69 0.90 -20.77
CA TYR A 100 5.83 2.08 -20.57
C TYR A 100 6.57 3.25 -19.90
N LEU A 101 7.59 2.97 -19.09
CA LEU A 101 8.51 3.97 -18.56
C LEU A 101 9.35 4.56 -19.71
N ASP A 102 9.57 5.88 -19.70
CA ASP A 102 10.59 6.50 -20.54
C ASP A 102 11.99 5.97 -20.18
N ASP A 103 12.93 5.99 -21.13
CA ASP A 103 14.29 5.49 -20.95
C ASP A 103 14.97 6.11 -19.71
N ASP A 104 14.68 7.37 -19.39
CA ASP A 104 15.26 8.10 -18.25
C ASP A 104 14.26 8.35 -17.11
N ALA A 105 13.08 7.72 -17.11
CA ALA A 105 12.05 7.93 -16.10
C ALA A 105 12.54 7.54 -14.68
N PRO A 106 12.59 8.50 -13.72
CA PRO A 106 13.01 8.21 -12.35
C PRO A 106 11.83 7.69 -11.51
N ILE A 107 12.18 6.88 -10.52
CA ILE A 107 11.25 6.38 -9.50
C ILE A 107 11.60 7.08 -8.18
N ILE A 108 10.88 8.16 -7.90
CA ILE A 108 11.15 9.13 -6.84
C ILE A 108 10.48 8.67 -5.55
N ALA A 109 11.27 8.45 -4.50
CA ALA A 109 10.77 7.98 -3.22
C ALA A 109 11.69 8.34 -2.06
N THR A 110 11.20 8.22 -0.82
CA THR A 110 12.06 8.39 0.35
C THR A 110 13.11 7.28 0.41
N ARG A 111 14.30 7.57 0.96
CA ARG A 111 15.38 6.58 1.03
C ARG A 111 14.97 5.25 1.72
N PRO A 112 14.25 5.25 2.86
CA PRO A 112 13.80 4.00 3.48
C PRO A 112 12.77 3.25 2.62
N THR A 113 11.88 3.96 1.92
CA THR A 113 10.95 3.35 0.95
C THR A 113 11.74 2.62 -0.14
N ILE A 114 12.80 3.21 -0.69
CA ILE A 114 13.64 2.57 -1.73
C ILE A 114 14.30 1.30 -1.20
N ASP A 115 14.98 1.37 -0.04
CA ASP A 115 15.72 0.23 0.51
C ASP A 115 14.78 -0.94 0.90
N LEU A 116 13.58 -0.63 1.41
CA LEU A 116 12.52 -1.62 1.68
C LEU A 116 11.94 -2.20 0.39
N THR A 117 11.55 -1.36 -0.57
CA THR A 117 10.99 -1.79 -1.86
C THR A 117 11.96 -2.71 -2.61
N LYS A 118 13.26 -2.40 -2.64
CA LYS A 118 14.26 -3.30 -3.25
C LYS A 118 14.23 -4.69 -2.61
N THR A 119 14.28 -4.75 -1.28
CA THR A 119 14.26 -6.01 -0.52
C THR A 119 12.98 -6.83 -0.78
N LEU A 120 11.82 -6.17 -0.80
CA LEU A 120 10.52 -6.83 -0.96
C LEU A 120 10.22 -7.20 -2.42
N LEU A 121 10.74 -6.46 -3.40
CA LEU A 121 10.55 -6.77 -4.82
C LEU A 121 11.39 -7.98 -5.27
N GLU A 122 12.56 -8.20 -4.66
CA GLU A 122 13.31 -9.46 -4.82
C GLU A 122 12.53 -10.67 -4.32
N ASP A 123 11.78 -10.53 -3.23
CA ASP A 123 10.95 -11.62 -2.71
C ASP A 123 9.68 -11.83 -3.56
N SER A 124 9.04 -10.73 -3.96
CA SER A 124 7.94 -10.73 -4.94
C SER A 124 8.31 -11.44 -6.23
N LEU A 125 9.53 -11.26 -6.75
CA LEU A 125 10.00 -11.95 -7.95
C LEU A 125 10.12 -13.47 -7.75
N LYS A 126 10.49 -13.96 -6.56
CA LYS A 126 10.54 -15.40 -6.26
C LYS A 126 9.14 -16.00 -6.20
N ILE A 127 8.21 -15.30 -5.53
CA ILE A 127 6.80 -15.69 -5.45
C ILE A 127 6.19 -15.70 -6.85
N HIS A 128 6.34 -14.60 -7.61
CA HIS A 128 5.87 -14.47 -8.98
C HIS A 128 6.33 -15.62 -9.89
N ARG A 129 7.64 -15.92 -9.88
CA ARG A 129 8.21 -17.05 -10.64
C ARG A 129 7.60 -18.39 -10.23
N ARG A 130 7.38 -18.63 -8.93
CA ARG A 130 6.78 -19.87 -8.42
C ARG A 130 5.32 -19.99 -8.87
N GLU A 131 4.50 -18.95 -8.67
CA GLU A 131 3.09 -18.97 -9.04
C GLU A 131 2.89 -19.03 -10.56
N THR A 132 3.69 -18.30 -11.35
CA THR A 132 3.70 -18.40 -12.81
C THR A 132 3.96 -19.84 -13.27
N ASN A 133 5.03 -20.48 -12.74
CA ASN A 133 5.40 -21.84 -13.12
C ASN A 133 4.34 -22.87 -12.69
N ARG A 134 3.68 -22.66 -11.54
CA ARG A 134 2.62 -23.53 -10.99
C ARG A 134 1.36 -23.51 -11.88
N HIS A 135 0.95 -22.33 -12.34
CA HIS A 135 -0.24 -22.17 -13.17
C HIS A 135 0.03 -22.42 -14.67
N GLY A 136 1.30 -22.44 -15.08
CA GLY A 136 1.70 -22.59 -16.49
C GLY A 136 1.58 -21.29 -17.29
N ASP A 137 1.50 -20.15 -16.61
CA ASP A 137 1.31 -18.83 -17.19
C ASP A 137 2.61 -18.24 -17.77
N GLN A 138 2.48 -17.09 -18.44
CA GLN A 138 3.64 -16.32 -18.90
C GLN A 138 4.07 -15.29 -17.84
N GLN A 139 5.35 -15.36 -17.45
CA GLN A 139 5.94 -14.49 -16.45
C GLN A 139 5.84 -13.02 -16.88
N GLN A 140 5.05 -12.22 -16.17
CA GLN A 140 4.75 -10.81 -16.54
C GLN A 140 5.96 -9.86 -16.51
N PHE A 141 7.01 -10.21 -15.76
CA PHE A 141 8.24 -9.44 -15.63
C PHE A 141 9.36 -10.37 -15.16
N THR A 142 10.61 -10.08 -15.51
CA THR A 142 11.80 -10.89 -15.22
C THR A 142 12.68 -10.25 -14.14
N GLN A 143 13.80 -10.91 -13.83
CA GLN A 143 14.83 -10.33 -12.97
C GLN A 143 15.53 -9.12 -13.61
N GLN A 144 15.62 -9.07 -14.94
CA GLN A 144 16.23 -7.93 -15.62
C GLN A 144 15.38 -6.66 -15.42
N ASP A 145 14.06 -6.78 -15.51
CA ASP A 145 13.12 -5.67 -15.31
C ASP A 145 13.14 -5.18 -13.85
N VAL A 146 13.28 -6.10 -12.88
CA VAL A 146 13.49 -5.74 -11.46
C VAL A 146 14.81 -4.98 -11.25
N MET A 147 15.90 -5.39 -11.90
CA MET A 147 17.18 -4.66 -11.80
C MET A 147 17.11 -3.29 -12.49
N ALA A 148 16.44 -3.18 -13.64
CA ALA A 148 16.23 -1.89 -14.31
C ALA A 148 15.40 -0.92 -13.42
N VAL A 149 14.31 -1.40 -12.80
CA VAL A 149 13.59 -0.65 -11.76
C VAL A 149 14.51 -0.24 -10.60
N PHE A 150 15.50 -1.07 -10.23
CA PHE A 150 16.43 -0.74 -9.15
C PHE A 150 17.40 0.40 -9.50
N ASP A 151 17.76 0.54 -10.76
CA ASP A 151 18.68 1.55 -11.27
C ASP A 151 17.97 2.91 -11.51
N ARG A 152 16.63 2.92 -11.63
CA ARG A 152 15.79 4.13 -11.77
C ARG A 152 15.46 4.87 -10.47
N PHE A 153 15.78 4.31 -9.29
CA PHE A 153 15.36 4.91 -8.01
C PHE A 153 16.14 6.19 -7.67
N GLU A 154 15.41 7.31 -7.55
CA GLU A 154 15.95 8.60 -7.14
C GLU A 154 15.55 8.92 -5.68
N PRO A 155 16.49 8.92 -4.73
CA PRO A 155 16.21 9.10 -3.31
C PRO A 155 16.02 10.56 -2.93
N VAL A 156 14.81 10.89 -2.46
CA VAL A 156 14.48 12.23 -1.95
C VAL A 156 14.23 12.21 -0.43
N ASN A 157 14.36 13.37 0.21
CA ASN A 157 13.97 13.55 1.61
C ASN A 157 12.53 14.08 1.70
N TYR A 158 11.96 14.09 2.91
CA TYR A 158 10.81 14.95 3.19
C TYR A 158 11.18 16.43 2.97
N GLY A 159 10.21 17.24 2.58
CA GLY A 159 10.41 18.55 1.98
C GLY A 159 9.95 18.56 0.53
N GLY A 160 10.23 19.65 -0.20
CA GLY A 160 9.80 19.80 -1.59
C GLY A 160 10.89 20.31 -2.53
N GLY A 161 10.63 20.18 -3.82
CA GLY A 161 11.53 20.60 -4.89
C GLY A 161 10.85 20.63 -6.25
N ARG A 162 11.58 21.04 -7.28
CA ARG A 162 11.12 21.00 -8.67
C ARG A 162 11.28 19.58 -9.22
N VAL A 163 10.29 19.07 -9.95
CA VAL A 163 10.38 17.72 -10.54
C VAL A 163 11.51 17.65 -11.56
N GLY A 164 11.72 18.70 -12.37
CA GLY A 164 12.88 18.80 -13.27
C GLY A 164 14.27 18.78 -12.60
N ALA A 165 14.36 18.89 -11.26
CA ALA A 165 15.62 18.72 -10.53
C ALA A 165 15.92 17.26 -10.13
N VAL A 166 14.93 16.38 -10.23
CA VAL A 166 15.03 14.91 -10.01
C VAL A 166 14.67 14.11 -11.27
N ALA A 167 14.20 14.78 -12.33
CA ALA A 167 13.86 14.25 -13.64
C ALA A 167 14.37 15.22 -14.73
N GLU A 168 15.68 15.23 -15.00
CA GLU A 168 16.39 16.30 -15.75
C GLU A 168 15.86 16.56 -17.17
N LYS A 169 15.10 15.64 -17.79
CA LYS A 169 14.58 15.77 -19.16
C LYS A 169 13.17 16.36 -19.26
N ILE A 170 12.53 16.66 -18.13
CA ILE A 170 11.18 17.21 -18.06
C ILE A 170 11.22 18.74 -18.25
N ASP A 171 11.16 19.17 -19.51
CA ASP A 171 11.34 20.56 -19.95
C ASP A 171 10.00 21.33 -20.16
N ARG A 172 8.95 21.02 -19.38
CA ARG A 172 7.61 21.62 -19.55
C ARG A 172 6.87 21.84 -18.24
N ASP A 173 6.51 23.11 -18.03
CA ASP A 173 5.84 23.70 -16.88
C ASP A 173 6.53 23.41 -15.52
N PRO A 174 6.55 24.36 -14.57
CA PRO A 174 7.24 24.19 -13.30
C PRO A 174 6.44 23.32 -12.33
N LEU A 175 6.36 22.02 -12.61
CA LEU A 175 5.85 21.04 -11.65
C LEU A 175 6.77 20.98 -10.43
N VAL A 176 6.19 21.24 -9.27
CA VAL A 176 6.84 21.06 -7.96
C VAL A 176 6.19 19.89 -7.23
N TYR A 177 6.99 19.22 -6.40
CA TYR A 177 6.52 18.19 -5.49
C TYR A 177 6.86 18.54 -4.04
N GLN A 178 6.12 17.99 -3.09
CA GLN A 178 6.50 17.95 -1.68
C GLN A 178 6.11 16.61 -1.07
N LEU A 179 7.03 16.00 -0.33
CA LEU A 179 6.77 14.83 0.50
C LEU A 179 6.77 15.24 1.97
N GLY A 180 5.77 14.78 2.73
CA GLY A 180 5.77 14.85 4.18
C GLY A 180 5.45 13.50 4.80
N ASN A 181 5.83 13.28 6.06
CA ASN A 181 5.65 11.99 6.71
C ASN A 181 4.16 11.65 6.83
N ALA A 182 3.77 10.47 6.36
CA ALA A 182 2.41 9.92 6.52
C ALA A 182 2.25 9.07 7.80
N ALA A 183 3.33 8.81 8.54
CA ALA A 183 3.35 8.07 9.81
C ALA A 183 2.75 6.65 9.76
N HIS A 184 2.73 6.02 8.58
CA HIS A 184 2.17 4.69 8.33
C HIS A 184 3.22 3.57 8.43
N LEU A 185 4.38 3.76 7.79
CA LEU A 185 5.56 2.90 7.94
C LEU A 185 6.86 3.73 7.83
N LEU A 186 8.02 3.10 8.04
CA LEU A 186 9.32 3.76 7.93
C LEU A 186 9.54 4.34 6.52
N GLY A 187 9.54 5.67 6.41
CA GLY A 187 9.70 6.38 5.13
C GLY A 187 8.39 6.65 4.37
N SER A 188 7.22 6.25 4.90
CA SER A 188 5.94 6.54 4.27
C SER A 188 5.71 8.04 4.12
N ALA A 189 5.19 8.46 2.96
CA ALA A 189 4.97 9.84 2.63
C ALA A 189 3.59 10.08 2.02
N TRP A 190 2.97 11.20 2.38
CA TRP A 190 1.99 11.84 1.51
C TRP A 190 2.74 12.67 0.46
N LEU A 191 2.13 12.86 -0.70
CA LEU A 191 2.70 13.60 -1.83
C LEU A 191 1.80 14.78 -2.18
N MET A 192 2.37 15.97 -2.27
CA MET A 192 1.78 17.11 -2.97
C MET A 192 2.45 17.25 -4.35
N LEU A 193 1.64 17.49 -5.38
CA LEU A 193 2.09 17.93 -6.71
C LEU A 193 1.40 19.27 -7.02
N GLN A 194 2.15 20.26 -7.52
CA GLN A 194 1.61 21.57 -7.88
C GLN A 194 2.21 22.09 -9.19
N THR A 195 1.37 22.64 -10.06
CA THR A 195 1.72 23.29 -11.32
C THR A 195 0.67 24.33 -11.68
N GLU A 196 1.07 25.46 -12.30
CA GLU A 196 0.15 26.50 -12.79
C GLU A 196 -0.90 26.99 -11.77
N GLY A 197 -0.52 27.07 -10.49
CA GLY A 197 -1.42 27.45 -9.39
C GLY A 197 -2.22 26.29 -8.79
N TYR A 198 -2.53 25.25 -9.56
CA TYR A 198 -3.25 24.07 -9.11
C TYR A 198 -2.36 23.14 -8.27
N ARG A 199 -2.94 22.56 -7.22
CA ARG A 199 -2.28 21.68 -6.27
C ARG A 199 -3.13 20.47 -5.94
N VAL A 200 -2.53 19.29 -6.05
CA VAL A 200 -3.13 18.00 -5.70
C VAL A 200 -2.34 17.36 -4.58
N VAL A 201 -3.03 16.85 -3.56
CA VAL A 201 -2.41 16.04 -2.50
C VAL A 201 -2.91 14.60 -2.60
N PHE A 202 -1.98 13.66 -2.55
CA PHE A 202 -2.21 12.23 -2.40
C PHE A 202 -1.78 11.83 -1.00
N SER A 203 -2.68 11.28 -0.20
CA SER A 203 -2.38 10.93 1.20
C SER A 203 -1.35 9.80 1.34
N GLY A 204 -1.21 8.95 0.31
CA GLY A 204 -0.70 7.60 0.51
C GLY A 204 -1.56 6.85 1.53
N ASN A 205 -1.00 5.86 2.21
CA ASN A 205 -1.62 5.33 3.43
C ASN A 205 -1.20 6.19 4.63
N LEU A 206 -2.17 6.60 5.45
CA LEU A 206 -1.97 7.48 6.61
C LEU A 206 -1.91 6.65 7.89
N GLY A 207 -1.10 7.06 8.87
CA GLY A 207 -0.97 6.34 10.13
C GLY A 207 -1.13 7.21 11.38
N GLY A 208 -0.05 7.34 12.17
CA GLY A 208 -0.07 8.10 13.44
C GLY A 208 -0.43 7.28 14.68
N ARG A 209 -0.31 5.94 14.62
CA ARG A 209 -0.49 5.03 15.78
C ARG A 209 0.81 4.42 16.31
N ALA A 210 1.83 4.33 15.47
CA ALA A 210 3.09 3.69 15.80
C ALA A 210 3.97 4.64 16.62
N SER A 211 4.11 4.39 17.93
CA SER A 211 4.88 5.25 18.86
C SER A 211 6.40 5.36 18.58
N HIS A 212 6.90 4.65 17.56
CA HIS A 212 8.27 4.69 17.09
C HIS A 212 8.43 5.43 15.75
N LEU A 213 7.33 5.87 15.12
CA LEU A 213 7.34 6.75 13.97
C LEU A 213 7.06 8.19 14.43
N PRO A 214 7.56 9.22 13.72
CA PRO A 214 7.13 10.59 13.94
C PRO A 214 5.65 10.77 13.59
N ASP A 215 5.02 11.83 14.13
CA ASP A 215 3.68 12.25 13.74
C ASP A 215 3.60 12.66 12.26
N ILE A 216 2.38 12.69 11.71
CA ILE A 216 2.11 13.11 10.35
C ILE A 216 2.60 14.56 10.16
N THR A 217 3.41 14.82 9.13
CA THR A 217 3.79 16.20 8.79
C THR A 217 2.53 16.92 8.28
N PRO A 218 2.19 18.12 8.79
CA PRO A 218 1.02 18.85 8.30
C PRO A 218 1.08 19.06 6.77
N PRO A 219 0.10 18.57 5.99
CA PRO A 219 0.06 18.80 4.56
C PRO A 219 -0.33 20.26 4.26
N PRO A 220 0.07 20.80 3.09
CA PRO A 220 -0.41 22.10 2.63
C PRO A 220 -1.89 22.03 2.23
N GLN A 221 -2.56 23.19 2.16
CA GLN A 221 -3.87 23.28 1.51
C GLN A 221 -3.77 22.83 0.04
N ALA A 222 -4.79 22.19 -0.54
CA ALA A 222 -4.82 21.75 -1.94
C ALA A 222 -6.17 21.99 -2.62
N ASP A 223 -6.26 21.92 -3.95
CA ASP A 223 -7.55 21.99 -4.66
C ASP A 223 -8.24 20.60 -4.64
N ILE A 224 -7.44 19.55 -4.88
CA ILE A 224 -7.90 18.15 -4.90
C ILE A 224 -7.10 17.33 -3.90
N LEU A 225 -7.81 16.56 -3.06
CA LEU A 225 -7.24 15.58 -2.15
C LEU A 225 -7.65 14.16 -2.57
N PHE A 226 -6.69 13.32 -2.91
CA PHE A 226 -6.84 11.87 -2.98
C PHE A 226 -6.54 11.27 -1.60
N LEU A 227 -7.58 10.75 -0.94
CA LEU A 227 -7.55 10.30 0.46
C LEU A 227 -7.80 8.80 0.56
N GLU A 228 -6.91 8.08 1.26
CA GLU A 228 -7.14 6.68 1.60
C GLU A 228 -8.36 6.50 2.52
N SER A 229 -8.98 5.34 2.44
CA SER A 229 -10.26 5.08 3.09
C SER A 229 -10.34 3.69 3.70
N THR A 230 -9.20 3.03 3.96
CA THR A 230 -9.13 1.62 4.38
C THR A 230 -9.94 1.38 5.66
N TYR A 231 -9.92 2.37 6.57
CA TYR A 231 -10.69 2.38 7.82
C TYR A 231 -11.72 3.52 7.88
N GLY A 232 -12.24 3.95 6.72
CA GLY A 232 -13.21 5.05 6.60
C GLY A 232 -14.51 4.89 7.40
N GLY A 233 -14.92 3.65 7.72
CA GLY A 233 -16.04 3.35 8.63
C GLY A 233 -15.66 3.12 10.11
N THR A 234 -14.37 3.13 10.46
CA THR A 234 -13.89 2.74 11.79
C THR A 234 -13.64 3.96 12.66
N HIS A 235 -14.48 4.16 13.67
CA HIS A 235 -14.46 5.34 14.55
C HIS A 235 -13.22 5.42 15.46
N SER A 236 -12.68 4.27 15.86
CA SER A 236 -11.38 4.12 16.53
C SER A 236 -10.96 2.67 16.38
N HIS A 237 -9.66 2.40 16.22
CA HIS A 237 -9.17 1.05 16.49
C HIS A 237 -9.07 0.82 18.00
N THR A 238 -9.04 -0.45 18.40
CA THR A 238 -8.79 -0.88 19.78
C THR A 238 -7.49 -0.30 20.35
N SER A 239 -7.44 -0.22 21.68
CA SER A 239 -6.32 0.38 22.39
C SER A 239 -5.13 -0.59 22.44
N PHE A 240 -3.90 -0.08 22.49
CA PHE A 240 -2.72 -0.92 22.76
C PHE A 240 -2.74 -1.59 24.17
N SER A 241 -3.73 -1.27 25.01
CA SER A 241 -3.83 -1.70 26.41
C SER A 241 -4.71 -2.94 26.65
N ASP A 242 -5.35 -3.46 25.60
CA ASP A 242 -6.39 -4.49 25.67
C ASP A 242 -6.00 -5.72 26.50
N ALA A 243 -6.98 -6.18 27.28
CA ALA A 243 -6.85 -7.35 28.13
C ALA A 243 -6.54 -8.61 27.33
N ASP A 244 -7.12 -8.76 26.13
CA ASP A 244 -6.94 -9.94 25.29
C ASP A 244 -5.49 -10.08 24.82
N ARG A 245 -4.85 -8.98 24.38
CA ARG A 245 -3.41 -8.98 24.06
C ARG A 245 -2.55 -9.30 25.29
N ARG A 246 -2.97 -8.88 26.48
CA ARG A 246 -2.25 -9.19 27.72
C ARG A 246 -2.40 -10.66 28.09
N ALA A 247 -3.62 -11.20 28.08
CA ALA A 247 -3.89 -12.61 28.35
C ALA A 247 -3.13 -13.53 27.37
N ILE A 248 -3.13 -13.19 26.08
CA ILE A 248 -2.33 -13.88 25.05
C ILE A 248 -0.83 -13.84 25.35
N LEU A 249 -0.29 -12.69 25.76
CA LEU A 249 1.14 -12.55 26.09
C LEU A 249 1.50 -13.22 27.44
N GLU A 250 0.54 -13.32 28.36
CA GLU A 250 0.67 -14.03 29.65
C GLU A 250 0.64 -15.55 29.45
N ASP A 251 -0.23 -16.09 28.58
CA ASP A 251 -0.24 -17.50 28.18
C ASP A 251 1.03 -17.90 27.42
N ALA A 252 1.59 -16.97 26.64
CA ALA A 252 2.87 -17.14 25.94
C ALA A 252 4.10 -16.89 26.83
N ASP A 253 3.95 -16.43 28.08
CA ASP A 253 5.08 -16.00 28.93
C ASP A 253 5.93 -17.19 29.42
N PRO A 254 7.24 -17.25 29.09
CA PRO A 254 8.16 -18.23 29.65
C PRO A 254 8.25 -18.22 31.18
N ALA A 255 7.98 -17.08 31.84
CA ALA A 255 7.94 -16.99 33.29
C ALA A 255 6.65 -17.59 33.90
N ALA A 256 5.54 -17.62 33.17
CA ALA A 256 4.32 -18.36 33.54
C ALA A 256 4.45 -19.88 33.26
N GLY A 257 5.52 -20.30 32.58
CA GLY A 257 5.79 -21.69 32.18
C GLY A 257 5.48 -21.98 30.72
N GLY A 258 4.99 -20.99 29.95
CA GLY A 258 4.73 -21.11 28.52
C GLY A 258 6.01 -21.34 27.72
N LYS A 259 6.08 -22.45 26.98
CA LYS A 259 7.18 -22.73 26.03
C LYS A 259 6.72 -22.65 24.58
N ILE A 260 5.74 -21.79 24.30
CA ILE A 260 5.15 -21.64 22.98
C ILE A 260 6.07 -20.71 22.16
N PRO A 261 6.70 -21.17 21.06
CA PRO A 261 7.46 -20.30 20.19
C PRO A 261 6.50 -19.35 19.45
N VAL A 262 6.67 -18.04 19.64
CA VAL A 262 5.93 -17.04 18.86
C VAL A 262 6.49 -16.98 17.45
N ILE A 263 5.66 -17.26 16.46
CA ILE A 263 6.03 -17.22 15.03
C ILE A 263 5.45 -15.94 14.42
N VAL A 264 6.32 -15.08 13.89
CA VAL A 264 5.93 -13.95 13.04
C VAL A 264 6.44 -14.25 11.64
N ALA A 265 5.53 -14.39 10.67
CA ALA A 265 5.85 -14.81 9.31
C ALA A 265 5.05 -14.00 8.26
N PRO A 266 5.66 -13.67 7.10
CA PRO A 266 4.95 -13.10 5.95
C PRO A 266 4.32 -14.19 5.06
N SER A 267 3.26 -13.90 4.29
CA SER A 267 2.56 -12.61 4.15
C SER A 267 1.49 -12.36 5.22
N GLY A 268 1.17 -11.08 5.49
CA GLY A 268 0.22 -10.68 6.54
C GLY A 268 -1.27 -10.96 6.28
N MET A 269 -1.60 -11.45 5.08
CA MET A 269 -2.97 -11.85 4.68
C MET A 269 -3.08 -13.33 4.30
N LEU A 270 -2.06 -14.15 4.64
CA LEU A 270 -1.96 -15.59 4.35
C LEU A 270 -2.02 -15.97 2.86
N THR A 271 -1.79 -15.00 1.96
CA THR A 271 -1.83 -15.16 0.50
C THR A 271 -0.64 -15.94 -0.06
N GLY A 272 0.47 -16.02 0.68
CA GLY A 272 1.68 -16.71 0.23
C GLY A 272 2.83 -16.56 1.22
N GLY A 273 4.02 -17.01 0.82
CA GLY A 273 5.19 -17.01 1.68
C GLY A 273 5.14 -18.11 2.74
N ASN A 274 5.66 -17.82 3.94
CA ASN A 274 5.78 -18.81 5.02
C ASN A 274 4.60 -18.84 5.99
N SER A 275 3.81 -17.77 6.11
CA SER A 275 2.68 -17.72 7.04
C SER A 275 1.60 -18.79 6.77
N PRO A 276 1.13 -19.06 5.53
CA PRO A 276 0.21 -20.17 5.32
C PRO A 276 0.89 -21.53 5.52
N ARG A 277 2.20 -21.66 5.26
CA ARG A 277 2.94 -22.91 5.51
C ARG A 277 2.98 -23.26 7.00
N TYR A 278 3.28 -22.27 7.85
CA TYR A 278 3.22 -22.46 9.30
C TYR A 278 1.80 -22.76 9.77
N LEU A 279 0.77 -22.13 9.20
CA LEU A 279 -0.63 -22.40 9.55
C LEU A 279 -1.04 -23.84 9.22
N VAL A 280 -0.61 -24.38 8.08
CA VAL A 280 -0.82 -25.79 7.70
C VAL A 280 -0.07 -26.74 8.65
N GLU A 281 1.19 -26.47 8.97
CA GLU A 281 1.97 -27.30 9.92
C GLU A 281 1.39 -27.25 11.35
N LEU A 282 0.83 -26.11 11.76
CA LEU A 282 0.13 -25.98 13.05
C LEU A 282 -1.11 -26.87 13.07
N ALA A 283 -1.96 -26.76 12.04
CA ALA A 283 -3.15 -27.61 11.89
C ALA A 283 -2.78 -29.11 11.85
N ALA A 284 -1.76 -29.49 11.07
CA ALA A 284 -1.40 -30.91 10.86
C ALA A 284 -0.71 -31.59 12.06
N ARG A 285 -0.13 -30.84 13.02
CA ARG A 285 0.71 -31.41 14.09
C ARG A 285 0.24 -31.13 15.52
N PHE A 286 -0.59 -30.11 15.73
CA PHE A 286 -0.94 -29.65 17.08
C PHE A 286 -2.46 -29.74 17.29
N HIS A 287 -2.85 -30.05 18.53
CA HIS A 287 -4.27 -30.07 18.93
C HIS A 287 -4.76 -28.70 19.43
N SER A 288 -3.87 -27.73 19.56
CA SER A 288 -4.15 -26.37 20.01
C SER A 288 -3.08 -25.42 19.46
N ALA A 289 -3.50 -24.28 18.90
CA ALA A 289 -2.61 -23.17 18.54
C ALA A 289 -3.35 -21.84 18.73
N THR A 290 -2.61 -20.73 18.66
CA THR A 290 -3.18 -19.38 18.67
C THR A 290 -2.67 -18.63 17.44
N VAL A 291 -3.60 -18.15 16.62
CA VAL A 291 -3.36 -17.50 15.33
C VAL A 291 -3.93 -16.09 15.40
N MET A 292 -3.06 -15.09 15.33
CA MET A 292 -3.46 -13.69 15.44
C MET A 292 -3.39 -12.99 14.08
N LEU A 293 -4.53 -12.50 13.61
CA LEU A 293 -4.60 -11.62 12.44
C LEU A 293 -4.61 -10.18 12.94
N THR A 294 -3.53 -9.44 12.69
CA THR A 294 -3.21 -8.16 13.36
C THR A 294 -3.53 -6.90 12.54
N GLY A 295 -4.03 -7.07 11.32
CA GLY A 295 -4.25 -5.98 10.37
C GLY A 295 -5.39 -6.27 9.41
N TYR A 296 -5.67 -5.32 8.52
CA TYR A 296 -6.73 -5.44 7.52
C TYR A 296 -6.50 -6.67 6.64
N GLN A 297 -7.56 -7.42 6.37
CA GLN A 297 -7.55 -8.56 5.46
C GLN A 297 -8.33 -8.17 4.19
N ALA A 298 -7.65 -8.06 3.05
CA ALA A 298 -8.29 -7.68 1.79
C ALA A 298 -9.25 -8.76 1.28
N LEU A 299 -10.25 -8.36 0.49
CA LEU A 299 -11.16 -9.31 -0.15
C LEU A 299 -10.39 -10.35 -0.97
N GLN A 300 -10.97 -11.55 -1.11
CA GLN A 300 -10.38 -12.71 -1.82
C GLN A 300 -9.11 -13.32 -1.19
N THR A 301 -8.51 -12.71 -0.17
CA THR A 301 -7.38 -13.32 0.57
C THR A 301 -7.80 -14.50 1.45
N THR A 302 -6.86 -15.44 1.69
CA THR A 302 -7.04 -16.54 2.64
C THR A 302 -7.34 -16.01 4.05
N GLY A 303 -6.64 -14.96 4.50
CA GLY A 303 -6.90 -14.33 5.80
C GLY A 303 -8.29 -13.73 5.93
N ARG A 304 -8.86 -13.15 4.86
CA ARG A 304 -10.26 -12.71 4.84
C ARG A 304 -11.24 -13.88 4.84
N THR A 305 -10.93 -14.98 4.16
CA THR A 305 -11.76 -16.19 4.15
C THR A 305 -11.85 -16.81 5.54
N ILE A 306 -10.74 -16.81 6.27
CA ILE A 306 -10.66 -17.21 7.68
C ILE A 306 -11.44 -16.23 8.57
N GLN A 307 -11.18 -14.92 8.44
CA GLN A 307 -11.88 -13.90 9.23
C GLN A 307 -13.40 -13.98 9.08
N ASN A 308 -13.91 -14.12 7.85
CA ASN A 308 -15.36 -14.19 7.61
C ASN A 308 -16.04 -15.40 8.27
N GLN A 309 -15.31 -16.49 8.53
CA GLN A 309 -15.83 -17.67 9.25
C GLN A 309 -15.84 -17.45 10.77
N VAL A 310 -14.83 -16.75 11.30
CA VAL A 310 -14.80 -16.30 12.70
C VAL A 310 -15.94 -15.30 12.97
N ASP A 311 -16.09 -14.30 12.10
CA ASP A 311 -17.16 -13.28 12.18
C ASP A 311 -18.57 -13.89 12.02
N ALA A 312 -18.67 -15.11 11.48
CA ALA A 312 -19.91 -15.88 11.32
C ALA A 312 -20.13 -16.96 12.41
N GLU A 313 -19.31 -16.96 13.47
CA GLU A 313 -19.38 -17.90 14.61
C GLU A 313 -19.32 -19.39 14.20
N ALA A 314 -18.57 -19.73 13.14
CA ALA A 314 -18.37 -21.11 12.72
C ALA A 314 -17.62 -21.93 13.80
N GLU A 315 -17.98 -23.21 14.01
CA GLU A 315 -17.26 -24.10 14.94
C GLU A 315 -15.88 -24.50 14.41
N GLU A 316 -15.77 -24.71 13.09
CA GLU A 316 -14.53 -25.02 12.38
C GLU A 316 -14.32 -24.02 11.24
N ILE A 317 -13.06 -23.67 10.99
CA ILE A 317 -12.61 -22.85 9.88
C ILE A 317 -12.04 -23.77 8.80
N GLN A 318 -12.57 -23.66 7.58
CA GLN A 318 -12.07 -24.35 6.41
C GLN A 318 -11.55 -23.36 5.36
N PHE A 319 -10.36 -23.63 4.81
CA PHE A 319 -9.79 -22.83 3.73
C PHE A 319 -8.91 -23.67 2.80
N THR A 320 -8.55 -23.10 1.66
CA THR A 320 -7.57 -23.65 0.72
C THR A 320 -6.36 -22.73 0.61
N THR A 321 -5.19 -23.30 0.38
CA THR A 321 -3.94 -22.56 0.21
C THR A 321 -2.98 -23.25 -0.75
N ASP A 322 -2.23 -22.43 -1.49
CA ASP A 322 -1.16 -22.83 -2.40
C ASP A 322 0.21 -22.94 -1.70
N ALA A 323 0.22 -22.95 -0.37
CA ALA A 323 1.38 -23.29 0.43
C ALA A 323 1.94 -24.69 0.07
N GLU A 324 3.26 -24.82 0.10
CA GLU A 324 3.98 -26.09 0.03
C GLU A 324 4.57 -26.46 1.40
N PRO A 325 4.73 -27.76 1.72
CA PRO A 325 5.37 -28.21 2.96
C PRO A 325 6.80 -27.68 3.11
N PHE A 326 7.32 -27.65 4.34
CA PHE A 326 8.75 -27.39 4.57
C PHE A 326 9.64 -28.61 4.20
N GLY A 327 9.04 -29.80 4.18
CA GLY A 327 9.66 -31.04 3.70
C GLY A 327 9.16 -31.42 2.30
N THR A 328 9.14 -32.72 2.01
CA THR A 328 8.67 -33.29 0.73
C THR A 328 7.16 -33.49 0.66
N ASP A 329 6.48 -33.53 1.81
CA ASP A 329 5.03 -33.73 1.93
C ASP A 329 4.55 -33.11 3.26
N TRP A 330 3.24 -32.91 3.40
CA TRP A 330 2.62 -32.53 4.66
C TRP A 330 2.68 -33.68 5.69
N PRO A 331 2.56 -33.38 7.00
CA PRO A 331 2.33 -34.41 8.00
C PRO A 331 1.00 -35.12 7.73
N ALA A 332 0.96 -36.44 7.87
CA ALA A 332 -0.28 -37.20 7.72
C ALA A 332 -1.26 -36.83 8.84
N ALA A 333 -2.32 -36.11 8.49
CA ALA A 333 -3.35 -35.60 9.40
C ALA A 333 -4.70 -35.51 8.69
N ASP A 334 -5.80 -35.80 9.38
CA ASP A 334 -7.15 -35.83 8.77
C ASP A 334 -7.66 -34.44 8.37
N ASN A 335 -7.09 -33.38 8.96
CA ASN A 335 -7.50 -31.99 8.75
C ASN A 335 -6.64 -31.22 7.73
N VAL A 336 -5.66 -31.88 7.11
CA VAL A 336 -4.86 -31.33 6.01
C VAL A 336 -4.89 -32.32 4.85
N THR A 337 -5.33 -31.87 3.67
CA THR A 337 -5.51 -32.77 2.53
C THR A 337 -5.15 -32.08 1.23
N TRP A 338 -4.29 -32.72 0.43
CA TRP A 338 -4.07 -32.33 -0.97
C TRP A 338 -5.36 -32.54 -1.78
N ILE A 339 -5.81 -31.48 -2.45
CA ILE A 339 -6.92 -31.52 -3.39
C ILE A 339 -6.41 -31.05 -4.75
N SER A 340 -6.82 -31.73 -5.83
CA SER A 340 -6.65 -31.25 -7.20
C SER A 340 -7.98 -30.68 -7.67
N PRO A 341 -8.14 -29.34 -7.74
CA PRO A 341 -9.33 -28.74 -8.36
C PRO A 341 -9.46 -29.19 -9.82
N ASP A 342 -10.69 -29.38 -10.29
CA ASP A 342 -10.95 -29.77 -11.68
C ASP A 342 -10.37 -28.74 -12.66
N GLY A 343 -9.32 -29.13 -13.38
CA GLY A 343 -8.62 -28.27 -14.36
C GLY A 343 -7.41 -27.50 -13.83
N ALA A 344 -7.06 -27.61 -12.55
CA ALA A 344 -5.81 -27.04 -12.01
C ALA A 344 -4.59 -27.90 -12.39
N ALA A 345 -3.47 -27.26 -12.71
CA ALA A 345 -2.24 -27.93 -13.12
C ALA A 345 -1.50 -28.62 -11.95
N GLU A 346 -1.61 -28.07 -10.74
CA GLU A 346 -0.95 -28.54 -9.52
C GLU A 346 -1.96 -28.62 -8.34
N PRO A 347 -1.75 -29.51 -7.35
CA PRO A 347 -2.65 -29.65 -6.21
C PRO A 347 -2.54 -28.46 -5.23
N THR A 348 -3.67 -28.13 -4.62
CA THR A 348 -3.78 -27.14 -3.53
C THR A 348 -3.99 -27.86 -2.21
N THR A 349 -3.73 -27.20 -1.08
CA THR A 349 -3.91 -27.79 0.24
C THR A 349 -5.22 -27.29 0.86
N ARG A 350 -6.15 -28.20 1.16
CA ARG A 350 -7.30 -27.95 2.04
C ARG A 350 -6.87 -28.09 3.49
N VAL A 351 -7.26 -27.14 4.33
CA VAL A 351 -7.00 -27.14 5.77
C VAL A 351 -8.31 -26.93 6.52
N THR A 352 -8.48 -27.66 7.63
CA THR A 352 -9.53 -27.45 8.63
C THR A 352 -8.90 -27.24 10.00
N MET A 353 -9.39 -26.28 10.78
CA MET A 353 -8.96 -26.08 12.17
C MET A 353 -10.10 -25.52 13.03
N PRO A 354 -10.07 -25.71 14.37
CA PRO A 354 -11.03 -25.07 15.28
C PRO A 354 -11.03 -23.53 15.12
N SER A 355 -12.20 -22.91 15.26
CA SER A 355 -12.30 -21.45 15.15
C SER A 355 -11.72 -20.68 16.34
N ASP A 356 -11.72 -21.29 17.52
CA ASP A 356 -11.16 -20.74 18.77
C ASP A 356 -9.63 -20.56 18.72
N TRP A 357 -8.94 -21.13 17.73
CA TRP A 357 -7.54 -20.85 17.45
C TRP A 357 -7.32 -19.43 16.91
N VAL A 358 -8.29 -18.84 16.23
CA VAL A 358 -8.10 -17.59 15.47
C VAL A 358 -8.66 -16.40 16.24
N SER A 359 -7.85 -15.35 16.38
CA SER A 359 -8.24 -14.09 17.01
C SER A 359 -7.87 -12.89 16.16
N MET A 360 -8.83 -11.98 15.98
CA MET A 360 -8.61 -10.70 15.31
C MET A 360 -8.03 -9.68 16.31
N VAL A 361 -6.72 -9.44 16.25
CA VAL A 361 -6.05 -8.47 17.14
C VAL A 361 -6.06 -7.10 16.49
N GLY A 362 -7.11 -6.33 16.78
CA GLY A 362 -7.24 -4.96 16.30
C GLY A 362 -6.14 -4.01 16.79
N GLY A 363 -6.05 -2.83 16.17
CA GLY A 363 -5.24 -1.73 16.68
C GLY A 363 -3.74 -1.78 16.36
N LEU A 364 -3.24 -2.87 15.78
CA LEU A 364 -1.87 -2.99 15.27
C LEU A 364 -1.73 -2.60 13.78
N SER A 365 -2.83 -2.29 13.09
CA SER A 365 -2.80 -1.73 11.74
C SER A 365 -2.07 -0.39 11.71
N GLY A 366 -1.22 -0.19 10.70
CA GLY A 366 -0.55 1.08 10.44
C GLY A 366 -1.46 2.17 9.85
N HIS A 367 -2.71 1.85 9.51
CA HIS A 367 -3.67 2.82 8.95
C HIS A 367 -4.35 3.69 10.03
N ALA A 368 -4.67 4.93 9.67
CA ALA A 368 -5.46 5.84 10.47
C ALA A 368 -6.93 5.38 10.56
N ALA A 369 -7.53 5.52 11.75
CA ALA A 369 -8.99 5.41 11.89
C ALA A 369 -9.67 6.65 11.28
N GLN A 370 -11.00 6.58 11.08
CA GLN A 370 -11.81 7.67 10.53
C GLN A 370 -11.48 9.07 11.10
N PRO A 371 -11.28 9.28 12.43
CA PRO A 371 -10.93 10.60 12.95
C PRO A 371 -9.62 11.17 12.40
N GLY A 372 -8.60 10.33 12.16
CA GLY A 372 -7.32 10.75 11.59
C GLY A 372 -7.44 11.10 10.11
N LEU A 373 -8.21 10.32 9.34
CA LEU A 373 -8.54 10.63 7.95
C LEU A 373 -9.29 11.97 7.83
N LEU A 374 -10.25 12.22 8.73
CA LEU A 374 -10.99 13.48 8.83
C LEU A 374 -10.14 14.66 9.32
N ASP A 375 -9.10 14.43 10.11
CA ASP A 375 -8.17 15.47 10.57
C ASP A 375 -7.17 15.86 9.47
N PHE A 376 -6.65 14.88 8.74
CA PHE A 376 -5.86 15.11 7.53
C PHE A 376 -6.67 15.91 6.49
N ALA A 377 -7.89 15.47 6.17
CA ALA A 377 -8.76 16.17 5.22
C ALA A 377 -9.08 17.62 5.64
N ARG A 378 -9.27 17.87 6.94
CA ARG A 378 -9.48 19.23 7.48
C ARG A 378 -8.22 20.09 7.47
N THR A 379 -7.03 19.48 7.55
CA THR A 379 -5.75 20.19 7.46
C THR A 379 -5.42 20.59 6.02
N VAL A 380 -5.81 19.76 5.04
CA VAL A 380 -5.69 20.05 3.60
C VAL A 380 -6.74 21.07 3.10
N ASP A 381 -7.85 21.28 3.81
CA ASP A 381 -8.98 22.16 3.44
C ASP A 381 -9.28 22.24 1.92
N PRO A 382 -9.55 21.09 1.25
CA PRO A 382 -9.62 21.05 -0.21
C PRO A 382 -10.97 21.47 -0.79
N GLU A 383 -10.99 21.80 -2.09
CA GLU A 383 -12.24 22.01 -2.82
C GLU A 383 -12.93 20.68 -3.21
N THR A 384 -12.13 19.66 -3.54
CA THR A 384 -12.60 18.33 -3.95
C THR A 384 -11.87 17.23 -3.19
N ILE A 385 -12.60 16.18 -2.77
CA ILE A 385 -11.99 14.99 -2.17
C ILE A 385 -12.34 13.76 -3.02
N ALA A 386 -11.33 13.06 -3.51
CA ALA A 386 -11.45 11.74 -4.13
C ALA A 386 -11.10 10.68 -3.08
N LEU A 387 -12.05 9.80 -2.75
CA LEU A 387 -11.80 8.67 -1.87
C LEU A 387 -11.24 7.49 -2.68
N ILE A 388 -10.12 6.95 -2.20
CA ILE A 388 -9.37 5.84 -2.81
C ILE A 388 -8.94 4.85 -1.72
N HIS A 389 -8.30 3.74 -2.11
CA HIS A 389 -7.63 2.81 -1.21
C HIS A 389 -8.47 2.41 0.02
N GLY A 390 -9.64 1.84 -0.24
CA GLY A 390 -10.54 1.28 0.77
C GLY A 390 -11.79 0.66 0.12
N PRO A 391 -12.44 -0.28 0.81
CA PRO A 391 -13.63 -0.96 0.29
C PRO A 391 -14.85 -0.02 0.23
N ASP A 392 -15.78 -0.29 -0.67
CA ASP A 392 -16.95 0.56 -0.99
C ASP A 392 -17.69 1.06 0.25
N TYR A 393 -17.95 0.18 1.23
CA TYR A 393 -18.63 0.56 2.48
C TYR A 393 -17.85 1.60 3.30
N ALA A 394 -16.51 1.51 3.31
CA ALA A 394 -15.66 2.41 4.06
C ALA A 394 -15.53 3.77 3.35
N GLN A 395 -15.50 3.77 2.01
CA GLN A 395 -15.62 4.97 1.19
C GLN A 395 -16.99 5.65 1.41
N GLU A 396 -18.10 4.90 1.36
CA GLU A 396 -19.44 5.42 1.61
C GLU A 396 -19.56 6.03 3.00
N HIS A 397 -19.07 5.36 4.05
CA HIS A 397 -19.12 5.89 5.42
C HIS A 397 -18.30 7.17 5.59
N LEU A 398 -17.09 7.23 5.02
CA LEU A 398 -16.21 8.41 5.11
C LEU A 398 -16.76 9.58 4.28
N GLY A 399 -17.21 9.32 3.05
CA GLY A 399 -17.82 10.32 2.16
C GLY A 399 -19.09 10.93 2.77
N ASN A 400 -19.96 10.10 3.36
CA ASN A 400 -21.14 10.55 4.10
C ASN A 400 -20.83 11.39 5.34
N HIS A 401 -19.62 11.31 5.90
CA HIS A 401 -19.17 12.17 6.98
C HIS A 401 -18.60 13.48 6.41
N LEU A 402 -17.69 13.38 5.44
CA LEU A 402 -17.07 14.53 4.77
C LEU A 402 -18.12 15.47 4.16
N ALA A 403 -19.16 14.95 3.51
CA ALA A 403 -20.26 15.75 2.93
C ALA A 403 -21.09 16.54 3.98
N LYS A 404 -20.94 16.22 5.28
CA LYS A 404 -21.61 16.92 6.39
C LYS A 404 -20.69 17.89 7.14
N THR A 405 -19.37 17.75 6.99
CA THR A 405 -18.38 18.44 7.84
C THR A 405 -17.31 19.22 7.06
N SER A 406 -17.10 18.90 5.79
CA SER A 406 -16.20 19.61 4.88
C SER A 406 -16.97 20.64 4.04
N ARG A 407 -16.25 21.60 3.48
CA ARG A 407 -16.74 22.44 2.37
C ARG A 407 -16.60 21.74 1.02
N ALA A 408 -15.71 20.75 0.94
CA ALA A 408 -15.44 19.98 -0.26
C ALA A 408 -16.63 19.10 -0.66
N SER A 409 -16.76 18.83 -1.96
CA SER A 409 -17.61 17.73 -2.45
C SER A 409 -16.79 16.43 -2.50
N PRO A 410 -17.14 15.40 -1.70
CA PRO A 410 -16.45 14.11 -1.77
C PRO A 410 -17.04 13.23 -2.87
N THR A 411 -16.16 12.59 -3.64
CA THR A 411 -16.48 11.60 -4.68
C THR A 411 -15.76 10.29 -4.34
N SER A 412 -16.48 9.17 -4.38
CA SER A 412 -15.89 7.83 -4.29
C SER A 412 -15.45 7.40 -5.68
N LEU A 413 -14.22 6.89 -5.79
CA LEU A 413 -13.69 6.33 -7.03
C LEU A 413 -13.80 4.81 -6.96
N GLY A 414 -14.84 4.27 -7.61
CA GLY A 414 -15.11 2.84 -7.64
C GLY A 414 -14.14 2.08 -8.54
N VAL A 415 -13.98 0.77 -8.30
CA VAL A 415 -13.23 -0.10 -9.20
C VAL A 415 -14.11 -0.48 -10.40
N GLY A 416 -14.22 0.44 -11.38
CA GLY A 416 -14.89 0.13 -12.65
C GLY A 416 -15.57 1.29 -13.38
N ASP A 417 -15.74 2.45 -12.73
CA ASP A 417 -16.18 3.68 -13.40
C ASP A 417 -15.06 4.23 -14.30
#